data_AF-A0A6J4KND9-F1
#
_entry.id   AF-A0A6J4KND9-F1
#
_cell.length_a   1.000
_cell.length_b   1.000
_cell.length_c   1.000
_cell.angle_alpha   90.00
_cell.angle_beta   90.00
_cell.angle_gamma   90.00
#
_symmetry.space_group_name_H-M   'P 1'
#
loop_
_entity.id
_entity.type
_entity.pdbx_description
1 polymer ?
#
loop_
_entity_poly.entity_id
_entity_poly.type
_entity_poly.pdbx_seq_one_letter_code
_entity_poly.pdbx_strand_id
1 'polypeptide(L)'
;MSPRLPPILRDHPVIRSLDAEEIELLGRRSQIRRYPVGSYVFRESQPRRSFGVLLSGRVEIVKGLSGRPEILHVLVPGESFGETTLLDEYPHSTSGVVTEAAEVLEIDRGVTKEIAKTHPVLYGKLAMAAAQVIASRLRHANTRLSGRGVGYLSGELRMEYDLLGERPLSTDLYYGVQTLRAMENFPITGIPIGQYPHLVFALAAVKQAAAQANHELGLLADDVADAIQRATQEILEGRLHEWFVVDVIQGGAGTSTNMNANEVIASRANEIATGKRGGKDPVHPNDHVNMEQ
;
A
#
# COMPACT_ATOMS: atom_id res chain seq x y z
N MET A 1 -16.44 8.06 30.39
CA MET A 1 -16.70 7.44 29.06
C MET A 1 -15.43 6.70 28.67
N SER A 2 -15.49 5.37 28.46
CA SER A 2 -14.31 4.58 28.05
C SER A 2 -13.71 5.16 26.76
N PRO A 3 -12.38 5.30 26.64
CA PRO A 3 -11.77 5.79 25.41
C PRO A 3 -11.99 4.73 24.32
N ARG A 4 -12.90 5.01 23.39
CA ARG A 4 -13.06 4.21 22.17
C ARG A 4 -11.84 4.45 21.30
N LEU A 5 -11.24 3.39 20.74
CA LEU A 5 -10.21 3.53 19.72
C LEU A 5 -10.74 4.41 18.57
N PRO A 6 -9.91 5.32 18.01
CA PRO A 6 -10.29 6.13 16.86
C PRO A 6 -10.87 5.29 15.70
N PRO A 7 -11.91 5.76 14.98
CA PRO A 7 -12.55 4.99 13.90
C PRO A 7 -11.58 4.51 12.81
N ILE A 8 -10.50 5.27 12.56
CA ILE A 8 -9.45 4.94 11.59
C ILE A 8 -8.75 3.60 11.88
N LEU A 9 -8.87 3.08 13.10
CA LEU A 9 -8.24 1.83 13.52
C LEU A 9 -9.11 0.60 13.30
N ARG A 10 -10.37 0.73 12.89
CA ARG A 10 -11.28 -0.42 12.73
C ARG A 10 -10.75 -1.49 11.78
N ASP A 11 -10.17 -1.07 10.65
CA ASP A 11 -9.64 -1.98 9.63
C ASP A 11 -8.12 -2.14 9.69
N HIS A 12 -7.47 -1.55 10.70
CA HIS A 12 -6.02 -1.57 10.82
C HIS A 12 -5.51 -3.01 11.01
N PRO A 13 -4.43 -3.45 10.32
CA PRO A 13 -3.94 -4.83 10.39
C PRO A 13 -3.66 -5.34 11.82
N VAL A 14 -3.24 -4.44 12.72
CA VAL A 14 -2.95 -4.73 14.14
C VAL A 14 -4.20 -4.86 15.01
N ILE A 15 -5.34 -4.32 14.58
CA ILE A 15 -6.57 -4.26 15.39
C ILE A 15 -7.65 -5.23 14.87
N ARG A 16 -7.69 -5.48 13.56
CA ARG A 16 -8.77 -6.27 12.91
C ARG A 16 -8.98 -7.69 13.46
N SER A 17 -7.95 -8.28 14.08
CA SER A 17 -8.01 -9.63 14.66
C SER A 17 -8.36 -9.64 16.15
N LEU A 18 -8.57 -8.47 16.75
CA LEU A 18 -8.81 -8.31 18.17
C LEU A 18 -10.31 -8.29 18.47
N ASP A 19 -10.69 -8.88 19.59
CA ASP A 19 -12.07 -8.78 20.09
C ASP A 19 -12.33 -7.45 20.82
N ALA A 20 -13.58 -7.23 21.23
CA ALA A 20 -13.99 -5.98 21.87
C ALA A 20 -13.29 -5.72 23.22
N GLU A 21 -12.98 -6.77 23.98
CA GLU A 21 -12.31 -6.65 25.28
C GLU A 21 -10.82 -6.32 25.08
N GLU A 22 -10.16 -6.97 24.13
CA GLU A 22 -8.78 -6.71 23.73
C GLU A 22 -8.61 -5.29 23.18
N ILE A 23 -9.55 -4.83 22.36
CA ILE A 23 -9.61 -3.45 21.86
C ILE A 23 -9.74 -2.46 23.01
N GLU A 24 -10.63 -2.71 23.97
CA GLU A 24 -10.80 -1.81 25.11
C GLU A 24 -9.55 -1.79 26.00
N LEU A 25 -8.92 -2.94 26.22
CA LEU A 25 -7.67 -3.04 26.99
C LEU A 25 -6.54 -2.23 26.35
N LEU A 26 -6.35 -2.34 25.03
CA LEU A 26 -5.36 -1.54 24.30
C LEU A 26 -5.71 -0.05 24.30
N GLY A 27 -6.99 0.27 24.15
CA GLY A 27 -7.49 1.65 24.21
C GLY A 27 -7.16 2.33 25.54
N ARG A 28 -7.31 1.63 26.67
CA ARG A 28 -6.96 2.16 28.01
C ARG A 28 -5.45 2.31 28.23
N ARG A 29 -4.64 1.56 27.50
CA ARG A 29 -3.18 1.48 27.66
C ARG A 29 -2.40 2.21 26.56
N SER A 30 -3.12 2.89 25.66
CA SER A 30 -2.55 3.71 24.58
C SER A 30 -2.70 5.19 24.90
N GLN A 31 -1.86 6.02 24.29
CA GLN A 31 -1.88 7.47 24.48
C GLN A 31 -1.87 8.15 23.11
N ILE A 32 -2.72 9.17 22.96
CA ILE A 32 -2.65 10.03 21.78
C ILE A 32 -1.59 11.10 22.04
N ARG A 33 -0.54 11.12 21.22
CA ARG A 33 0.52 12.12 21.24
C ARG A 33 0.40 13.03 20.03
N ARG A 34 0.66 14.32 20.25
CA ARG A 34 0.66 15.35 19.20
C ARG A 34 2.08 15.76 18.89
N TYR A 35 2.39 15.83 17.61
CA TYR A 35 3.70 16.18 17.11
C TYR A 35 3.61 17.38 16.16
N PRO A 36 4.34 18.49 16.45
CA PRO A 36 4.39 19.63 15.54
C PRO A 36 5.22 19.32 14.30
N VAL A 37 5.02 20.09 13.23
CA VAL A 37 5.83 20.01 12.00
C VAL A 37 7.32 20.21 12.33
N GLY A 38 8.18 19.43 11.69
CA GLY A 38 9.63 19.43 11.88
C GLY A 38 10.11 18.62 13.09
N SER A 39 9.21 18.09 13.91
CA SER A 39 9.56 17.20 15.01
C SER A 39 9.79 15.76 14.55
N TYR A 40 10.26 14.90 15.46
CA TYR A 40 10.52 13.49 15.19
C TYR A 40 9.60 12.62 16.03
N VAL A 41 8.92 11.67 15.41
CA VAL A 41 8.23 10.60 16.14
C VAL A 41 9.22 9.55 16.66
N PHE A 42 10.32 9.33 15.93
CA PHE A 42 11.49 8.57 16.35
C PHE A 42 12.71 8.96 15.53
N ARG A 43 13.90 8.59 16.02
CA ARG A 43 15.18 8.93 15.37
C ARG A 43 16.00 7.68 15.09
N GLU A 44 16.73 7.73 13.98
CA GLU A 44 17.71 6.71 13.61
C GLU A 44 18.72 6.51 14.74
N SER A 45 19.13 5.26 14.92
CA SER A 45 20.04 4.78 15.97
C SER A 45 19.52 4.96 17.41
N GLN A 46 18.29 5.46 17.62
CA GLN A 46 17.68 5.51 18.94
C GLN A 46 16.90 4.23 19.26
N PRO A 47 16.81 3.86 20.56
CA PRO A 47 16.00 2.72 20.97
C PRO A 47 14.52 2.90 20.59
N ARG A 48 13.88 1.81 20.16
CA ARG A 48 12.44 1.76 19.93
C ARG A 48 11.69 1.84 21.26
N ARG A 49 10.92 2.93 21.44
CA ARG A 49 10.21 3.24 22.70
C ARG A 49 8.72 2.94 22.62
N SER A 50 8.11 3.09 21.46
CA SER A 50 6.69 2.89 21.26
C SER A 50 6.41 2.29 19.88
N PHE A 51 5.30 1.56 19.80
CA PHE A 51 4.59 1.29 18.56
C PHE A 51 3.56 2.41 18.37
N GLY A 52 3.46 2.97 17.17
CA GLY A 52 2.56 4.08 16.87
C GLY A 52 1.68 3.80 15.66
N VAL A 53 0.45 4.32 15.67
CA VAL A 53 -0.41 4.43 14.48
C VAL A 53 -0.74 5.88 14.23
N LEU A 54 -0.52 6.35 13.01
CA LEU A 54 -0.79 7.72 12.61
C LEU A 54 -2.32 7.92 12.49
N LEU A 55 -2.88 8.85 13.27
CA LEU A 55 -4.32 9.18 13.24
C LEU A 55 -4.61 10.33 12.29
N SER A 56 -3.68 11.28 12.15
CA SER A 56 -3.73 12.44 11.27
C SER A 56 -2.33 12.97 10.99
N GLY A 57 -2.18 13.79 9.94
CA GLY A 57 -0.90 14.38 9.52
C GLY A 57 -0.07 13.45 8.63
N ARG A 58 1.23 13.77 8.50
CA ARG A 58 2.19 13.05 7.64
C ARG A 58 3.54 12.92 8.33
N VAL A 59 4.15 11.75 8.17
CA VAL A 59 5.48 11.46 8.70
C VAL A 59 6.35 10.82 7.64
N GLU A 60 7.45 11.47 7.28
CA GLU A 60 8.45 10.92 6.37
C GLU A 60 9.40 9.98 7.10
N ILE A 61 9.54 8.75 6.58
CA ILE A 61 10.54 7.79 7.01
C ILE A 61 11.80 8.02 6.21
N VAL A 62 12.84 8.53 6.88
CA VAL A 62 14.08 8.94 6.23
C VAL A 62 15.28 8.14 6.72
N LYS A 63 16.26 7.94 5.85
CA LYS A 63 17.54 7.29 6.12
C LYS A 63 18.70 8.25 5.87
N GLY A 64 19.64 8.28 6.81
CA GLY A 64 20.86 9.08 6.67
C GLY A 64 20.82 10.36 7.52
N LEU A 65 21.90 10.56 8.29
CA LEU A 65 22.01 11.64 9.27
C LEU A 65 22.81 12.86 8.77
N SER A 66 23.31 12.87 7.53
CA SER A 66 24.24 13.92 7.07
C SER A 66 24.14 14.18 5.56
N GLY A 67 23.77 15.40 5.17
CA GLY A 67 23.81 15.89 3.77
C GLY A 67 22.45 15.97 3.09
N ARG A 68 21.92 14.85 2.62
CA ARG A 68 20.58 14.74 2.00
C ARG A 68 19.91 13.45 2.50
N PRO A 69 18.96 13.52 3.44
CA PRO A 69 18.25 12.35 3.90
C PRO A 69 17.45 11.74 2.75
N GLU A 70 17.55 10.42 2.58
CA GLU A 70 16.76 9.67 1.60
C GLU A 70 15.39 9.36 2.21
N ILE A 71 14.30 9.79 1.57
CA ILE A 71 12.96 9.43 2.04
C ILE A 71 12.62 8.05 1.48
N LEU A 72 12.45 7.10 2.39
CA LEU A 72 12.11 5.72 2.07
C LEU A 72 10.60 5.50 2.01
N HIS A 73 9.81 6.23 2.79
CA HIS A 73 8.35 6.08 2.84
C HIS A 73 7.70 7.32 3.43
N VAL A 74 6.44 7.60 3.10
CA VAL A 74 5.65 8.65 3.76
C VAL A 74 4.47 7.97 4.44
N LEU A 75 4.45 8.03 5.77
CA LEU A 75 3.33 7.52 6.56
C LEU A 75 2.13 8.46 6.44
N VAL A 76 0.98 7.86 6.19
CA VAL A 76 -0.33 8.51 6.11
C VAL A 76 -1.26 8.02 7.22
N PRO A 77 -2.37 8.72 7.51
CA PRO A 77 -3.32 8.29 8.52
C PRO A 77 -3.79 6.85 8.28
N GLY A 78 -3.73 6.03 9.32
CA GLY A 78 -4.00 4.59 9.27
C GLY A 78 -2.76 3.72 9.05
N GLU A 79 -1.56 4.28 8.84
CA GLU A 79 -0.33 3.49 8.82
C GLU A 79 0.38 3.48 10.19
N SER A 80 1.07 2.38 10.49
CA SER A 80 1.81 2.21 11.74
C SER A 80 3.32 2.42 11.60
N PHE A 81 4.01 2.55 12.72
CA PHE A 81 5.46 2.48 12.81
C PHE A 81 5.91 1.82 14.11
N GLY A 82 7.16 1.38 14.15
CA GLY A 82 7.73 0.76 15.34
C GLY A 82 7.13 -0.62 15.62
N GLU A 83 6.58 -1.30 14.61
CA GLU A 83 6.00 -2.65 14.70
C GLU A 83 7.00 -3.63 15.31
N THR A 84 8.26 -3.47 14.98
CA THR A 84 9.33 -4.33 15.47
C THR A 84 9.56 -4.20 16.98
N THR A 85 9.01 -3.17 17.65
CA THR A 85 8.96 -3.09 19.12
C THR A 85 8.22 -4.28 19.75
N LEU A 86 7.37 -4.96 18.97
CA LEU A 86 6.65 -6.19 19.37
C LEU A 86 7.47 -7.47 19.11
N LEU A 87 8.63 -7.39 18.45
CA LEU A 87 9.38 -8.56 17.96
C LEU A 87 10.86 -8.58 18.35
N ASP A 88 11.55 -7.44 18.38
CA ASP A 88 12.99 -7.36 18.66
C ASP A 88 13.37 -6.17 19.57
N GLU A 89 14.67 -6.06 19.88
CA GLU A 89 15.22 -4.95 20.64
C GLU A 89 16.12 -4.00 19.83
N TYR A 90 16.18 -4.14 18.49
CA TYR A 90 17.09 -3.36 17.67
C TYR A 90 16.70 -1.86 17.63
N PRO A 91 17.67 -0.94 17.64
CA PRO A 91 17.42 0.49 17.44
C PRO A 91 16.74 0.77 16.09
N HIS A 92 16.12 1.95 15.97
CA HIS A 92 15.58 2.40 14.69
C HIS A 92 16.71 2.52 13.66
N SER A 93 16.48 1.96 12.46
CA SER A 93 17.38 2.12 11.31
C SER A 93 17.10 3.39 10.51
N THR A 94 15.99 4.09 10.79
CA THR A 94 15.49 5.27 10.09
C THR A 94 14.98 6.30 11.09
N SER A 95 14.69 7.51 10.64
CA SER A 95 14.00 8.54 11.42
C SER A 95 12.58 8.74 10.87
N GLY A 96 11.62 9.05 11.73
CA GLY A 96 10.28 9.48 11.33
C GLY A 96 10.15 10.99 11.57
N VAL A 97 10.15 11.79 10.49
CA VAL A 97 10.10 13.26 10.54
C VAL A 97 8.68 13.72 10.24
N VAL A 98 8.11 14.54 11.09
CA VAL A 98 6.75 15.06 10.93
C VAL A 98 6.75 16.21 9.93
N THR A 99 6.07 16.05 8.80
CA THR A 99 5.98 17.07 7.74
C THR A 99 4.66 17.80 7.71
N GLU A 100 3.60 17.17 8.24
CA GLU A 100 2.33 17.81 8.57
C GLU A 100 2.00 17.50 10.04
N ALA A 101 1.45 18.48 10.77
CA ALA A 101 1.15 18.31 12.20
C ALA A 101 0.34 17.03 12.43
N ALA A 102 0.84 16.17 13.32
CA ALA A 102 0.41 14.79 13.41
C ALA A 102 -0.14 14.43 14.78
N GLU A 103 -1.23 13.65 14.80
CA GLU A 103 -1.69 12.93 15.99
C GLU A 103 -1.37 11.44 15.82
N VAL A 104 -0.74 10.84 16.83
CA VAL A 104 -0.31 9.45 16.81
C VAL A 104 -0.89 8.73 18.03
N LEU A 105 -1.54 7.59 17.82
CA LEU A 105 -1.86 6.67 18.90
C LEU A 105 -0.62 5.82 19.19
N GLU A 106 -0.04 5.96 20.39
CA GLU A 106 1.15 5.24 20.81
C GLU A 106 0.87 4.23 21.91
N ILE A 107 1.55 3.09 21.80
CA ILE A 107 1.65 2.06 22.83
C ILE A 107 3.12 1.95 23.22
N ASP A 108 3.41 2.33 24.46
CA ASP A 108 4.77 2.26 25.00
C ASP A 108 5.25 0.80 25.08
N ARG A 109 6.54 0.59 24.89
CA ARG A 109 7.17 -0.72 24.99
C ARG A 109 7.01 -1.37 26.37
N GLY A 110 6.91 -0.57 27.43
CA GLY A 110 6.62 -1.07 28.76
C GLY A 110 5.25 -1.76 28.82
N VAL A 111 4.26 -1.16 28.16
CA VAL A 111 2.90 -1.71 28.04
C VAL A 111 2.92 -3.00 27.23
N THR A 112 3.63 -3.03 26.09
CA THR A 112 3.70 -4.27 25.27
C THR A 112 4.37 -5.41 26.04
N LYS A 113 5.44 -5.13 26.80
CA LYS A 113 6.09 -6.11 27.69
C LYS A 113 5.18 -6.58 28.83
N GLU A 114 4.31 -5.72 29.35
CA GLU A 114 3.31 -6.11 30.37
C GLU A 114 2.21 -6.98 29.77
N ILE A 115 1.70 -6.64 28.59
CA ILE A 115 0.71 -7.43 27.84
C ILE A 115 1.27 -8.81 27.51
N ALA A 116 2.55 -8.91 27.11
CA ALA A 116 3.20 -10.20 26.88
C ALA A 116 3.15 -11.14 28.10
N LYS A 117 3.21 -10.59 29.32
CA LYS A 117 3.18 -11.36 30.57
C LYS A 117 1.76 -11.66 31.05
N THR A 118 0.87 -10.69 30.94
CA THR A 118 -0.47 -10.72 31.55
C THR A 118 -1.54 -11.25 30.60
N HIS A 119 -1.37 -11.05 29.29
CA HIS A 119 -2.32 -11.40 28.24
C HIS A 119 -1.57 -11.99 27.02
N PRO A 120 -0.96 -13.19 27.17
CA PRO A 120 -0.09 -13.77 26.14
C PRO A 120 -0.79 -14.04 24.80
N VAL A 121 -2.09 -14.34 24.82
CA VAL A 121 -2.90 -14.54 23.60
C VAL A 121 -3.02 -13.22 22.82
N LEU A 122 -3.34 -12.12 23.50
CA LEU A 122 -3.39 -10.79 22.89
C LEU A 122 -2.02 -10.40 22.33
N TYR A 123 -0.95 -10.62 23.09
CA TYR A 123 0.41 -10.37 22.61
C TYR A 123 0.74 -11.16 21.34
N GLY A 124 0.35 -12.44 21.29
CA GLY A 124 0.50 -13.28 20.11
C GLY A 124 -0.20 -12.70 18.88
N LYS A 125 -1.45 -12.21 19.03
CA LYS A 125 -2.19 -11.53 17.95
C LYS A 125 -1.46 -10.27 17.47
N LEU A 126 -0.99 -9.43 18.40
CA LEU A 126 -0.24 -8.21 18.08
C LEU A 126 1.08 -8.50 17.36
N ALA A 127 1.85 -9.49 17.84
CA ALA A 127 3.11 -9.91 17.24
C ALA A 127 2.90 -10.46 15.82
N MET A 128 1.85 -11.27 15.61
CA MET A 128 1.49 -11.77 14.29
C MET A 128 1.10 -10.65 13.33
N ALA A 129 0.30 -9.68 13.78
CA ALA A 129 -0.06 -8.54 12.95
C ALA A 129 1.16 -7.66 12.62
N ALA A 130 2.05 -7.44 13.58
CA ALA A 130 3.33 -6.74 13.35
C ALA A 130 4.19 -7.47 12.30
N ALA A 131 4.29 -8.79 12.38
CA ALA A 131 5.00 -9.61 11.41
C ALA A 131 4.38 -9.50 10.01
N GLN A 132 3.05 -9.49 9.89
CA GLN A 132 2.36 -9.29 8.61
C GLN A 132 2.65 -7.91 7.99
N VAL A 133 2.65 -6.84 8.81
CA VAL A 133 2.98 -5.48 8.35
C VAL A 133 4.44 -5.40 7.89
N ILE A 134 5.37 -5.97 8.66
CA ILE A 134 6.80 -6.00 8.30
C ILE A 134 7.01 -6.81 7.01
N ALA A 135 6.38 -7.98 6.88
CA ALA A 135 6.48 -8.81 5.68
C ALA A 135 5.91 -8.09 4.45
N SER A 136 4.79 -7.37 4.60
CA SER A 136 4.21 -6.54 3.54
C SER A 136 5.19 -5.44 3.08
N ARG A 137 5.76 -4.70 4.03
CA ARG A 137 6.77 -3.67 3.74
C ARG A 137 8.03 -4.23 3.11
N LEU A 138 8.49 -5.40 3.57
CA LEU A 138 9.66 -6.06 2.99
C LEU A 138 9.39 -6.51 1.56
N ARG A 139 8.22 -7.05 1.25
CA ARG A 139 7.83 -7.37 -0.13
C ARG A 139 7.87 -6.12 -1.00
N HIS A 140 7.27 -5.02 -0.56
CA HIS A 140 7.33 -3.74 -1.29
C HIS A 140 8.76 -3.21 -1.45
N ALA A 141 9.60 -3.30 -0.42
CA ALA A 141 10.99 -2.87 -0.48
C ALA A 141 11.86 -3.77 -1.38
N ASN A 142 11.59 -5.08 -1.44
CA ASN A 142 12.34 -6.01 -2.28
C ASN A 142 11.98 -5.85 -3.76
N THR A 143 10.73 -5.47 -4.06
CA THR A 143 10.36 -5.00 -5.41
C THR A 143 11.18 -3.76 -5.80
N ARG A 144 11.52 -2.87 -4.86
CA ARG A 144 12.39 -1.70 -5.14
C ARG A 144 13.85 -2.07 -5.42
N LEU A 145 14.39 -3.09 -4.75
CA LEU A 145 15.78 -3.55 -4.92
C LEU A 145 15.99 -4.37 -6.20
N SER A 146 14.93 -4.93 -6.77
CA SER A 146 14.98 -5.76 -7.99
C SER A 146 15.17 -4.95 -9.29
N GLY A 147 15.36 -3.63 -9.18
CA GLY A 147 15.73 -2.75 -10.28
C GLY A 147 14.51 -2.13 -10.98
N ARG A 148 14.47 -0.79 -10.94
CA ARG A 148 13.49 0.13 -11.55
C ARG A 148 12.26 0.44 -10.70
N GLY A 149 12.31 1.60 -10.05
CA GLY A 149 11.22 2.57 -10.22
C GLY A 149 10.04 2.55 -9.26
N VAL A 150 10.27 2.51 -7.95
CA VAL A 150 9.33 3.19 -7.03
C VAL A 150 10.12 4.18 -6.18
N GLY A 151 10.54 5.27 -6.82
CA GLY A 151 10.94 6.48 -6.10
C GLY A 151 9.72 7.05 -5.37
N TYR A 152 9.97 7.63 -4.19
CA TYR A 152 9.11 8.55 -3.44
C TYR A 152 7.61 8.42 -3.73
N LEU A 153 6.88 7.67 -2.89
CA LEU A 153 5.45 7.90 -2.78
C LEU A 153 5.28 9.26 -2.10
N SER A 154 4.68 10.22 -2.78
CA SER A 154 4.33 11.57 -2.29
C SER A 154 3.51 11.56 -1.01
N GLY A 155 2.92 10.41 -0.68
CA GLY A 155 1.97 10.22 0.40
C GLY A 155 0.57 10.75 0.04
N GLU A 156 0.39 11.47 -1.06
CA GLU A 156 -0.96 11.87 -1.49
C GLU A 156 -1.81 10.64 -1.76
N LEU A 157 -3.06 10.70 -1.28
CA LEU A 157 -4.00 9.59 -1.37
C LEU A 157 -5.10 9.94 -2.36
N ARG A 158 -5.46 8.97 -3.20
CA ARG A 158 -6.71 8.93 -3.95
C ARG A 158 -7.64 7.88 -3.33
N MET A 159 -8.91 8.21 -3.22
CA MET A 159 -9.93 7.23 -2.85
C MET A 159 -10.35 6.46 -4.09
N GLU A 160 -10.27 5.14 -4.03
CA GLU A 160 -10.83 4.27 -5.05
C GLU A 160 -11.97 3.44 -4.48
N TYR A 161 -12.92 3.12 -5.35
CA TYR A 161 -14.12 2.36 -5.01
C TYR A 161 -14.25 1.11 -5.89
N ASP A 162 -14.63 0.00 -5.28
CA ASP A 162 -15.14 -1.20 -5.95
C ASP A 162 -16.40 -1.71 -5.25
N LEU A 163 -16.89 -2.89 -5.66
CA LEU A 163 -18.10 -3.50 -5.08
C LEU A 163 -18.00 -3.78 -3.57
N LEU A 164 -16.79 -3.82 -3.01
CA LEU A 164 -16.54 -4.07 -1.58
C LEU A 164 -16.32 -2.77 -0.79
N GLY A 165 -16.50 -1.61 -1.42
CA GLY A 165 -16.40 -0.30 -0.80
C GLY A 165 -15.13 0.45 -1.16
N GLU A 166 -14.84 1.49 -0.38
CA GLU A 166 -13.76 2.44 -0.65
C GLU A 166 -12.44 2.05 0.02
N ARG A 167 -11.32 2.36 -0.65
CA ARG A 167 -9.97 2.24 -0.08
C ARG A 167 -9.11 3.45 -0.46
N PRO A 168 -8.30 3.96 0.47
CA PRO A 168 -7.27 4.94 0.14
C PRO A 168 -6.07 4.25 -0.53
N LEU A 169 -5.64 4.75 -1.68
CA LEU A 169 -4.42 4.33 -2.37
C LEU A 169 -3.53 5.55 -2.61
N SER A 170 -2.21 5.35 -2.63
CA SER A 170 -1.31 6.44 -3.02
C SER A 170 -1.51 6.82 -4.49
N THR A 171 -1.49 8.13 -4.78
CA THR A 171 -1.60 8.69 -6.14
C THR A 171 -0.47 8.20 -7.07
N ASP A 172 0.66 7.77 -6.51
CA ASP A 172 1.83 7.32 -7.25
C ASP A 172 1.73 5.87 -7.75
N LEU A 173 0.71 5.11 -7.31
CA LEU A 173 0.52 3.71 -7.71
C LEU A 173 -0.19 3.61 -9.06
N TYR A 174 0.27 2.72 -9.96
CA TYR A 174 -0.48 2.44 -11.20
C TYR A 174 -1.63 1.44 -11.00
N TYR A 175 -1.50 0.48 -10.10
CA TYR A 175 -2.58 -0.45 -9.80
C TYR A 175 -3.66 0.20 -8.93
N GLY A 176 -4.85 -0.39 -8.92
CA GLY A 176 -6.03 0.13 -8.22
C GLY A 176 -6.48 -0.73 -7.04
N VAL A 177 -7.70 -0.48 -6.58
CA VAL A 177 -8.28 -1.10 -5.39
C VAL A 177 -8.43 -2.62 -5.51
N GLN A 178 -8.71 -3.19 -6.68
CA GLN A 178 -8.87 -4.63 -6.81
C GLN A 178 -7.53 -5.35 -6.68
N THR A 179 -6.47 -4.77 -7.26
CA THR A 179 -5.11 -5.27 -7.06
C THR A 179 -4.69 -5.18 -5.60
N LEU A 180 -4.98 -4.07 -4.92
CA LEU A 180 -4.70 -3.92 -3.49
C LEU A 180 -5.37 -5.05 -2.68
N ARG A 181 -6.65 -5.31 -2.93
CA ARG A 181 -7.37 -6.39 -2.25
C ARG A 181 -6.80 -7.77 -2.59
N ALA A 182 -6.39 -8.01 -3.82
CA ALA A 182 -5.73 -9.25 -4.20
C ALA A 182 -4.42 -9.48 -3.44
N MET A 183 -3.61 -8.43 -3.26
CA MET A 183 -2.39 -8.51 -2.44
C MET A 183 -2.68 -8.83 -0.97
N GLU A 184 -3.78 -8.30 -0.43
CA GLU A 184 -4.22 -8.59 0.94
C GLU A 184 -4.79 -10.01 1.08
N ASN A 185 -5.46 -10.51 0.05
CA ASN A 185 -6.11 -11.82 0.04
C ASN A 185 -5.14 -12.97 -0.24
N PHE A 186 -4.09 -12.73 -1.05
CA PHE A 186 -3.18 -13.78 -1.53
C PHE A 186 -1.69 -13.54 -1.18
N PRO A 187 -1.31 -13.34 0.09
CA PRO A 187 0.10 -13.25 0.49
C PRO A 187 0.73 -14.65 0.63
N ILE A 188 0.77 -15.44 -0.45
CA ILE A 188 1.14 -16.87 -0.40
C ILE A 188 2.65 -17.08 -0.54
N THR A 189 3.23 -16.67 -1.67
CA THR A 189 4.65 -16.89 -1.98
C THR A 189 5.47 -15.63 -1.80
N GLY A 190 4.84 -14.45 -1.94
CA GLY A 190 5.50 -13.17 -2.05
C GLY A 190 6.19 -12.93 -3.39
N ILE A 191 6.01 -13.82 -4.38
CA ILE A 191 6.54 -13.69 -5.73
C ILE A 191 5.46 -13.01 -6.60
N PRO A 192 5.65 -11.74 -7.01
CA PRO A 192 4.68 -11.04 -7.84
C PRO A 192 4.75 -11.51 -9.29
N ILE A 193 3.62 -11.47 -9.99
CA ILE A 193 3.52 -11.82 -11.42
C ILE A 193 4.44 -10.96 -12.31
N GLY A 194 4.84 -9.77 -11.87
CA GLY A 194 5.81 -8.90 -12.54
C GLY A 194 7.21 -9.53 -12.73
N GLN A 195 7.55 -10.57 -11.98
CA GLN A 195 8.79 -11.34 -12.20
C GLN A 195 8.73 -12.29 -13.41
N TYR A 196 7.55 -12.47 -14.00
CA TYR A 196 7.32 -13.29 -15.19
C TYR A 196 7.01 -12.40 -16.39
N PRO A 197 8.02 -11.77 -17.01
CA PRO A 197 7.82 -10.75 -18.06
C PRO A 197 7.03 -11.28 -19.26
N HIS A 198 7.14 -12.57 -19.58
CA HIS A 198 6.35 -13.18 -20.66
C HIS A 198 4.85 -13.22 -20.36
N LEU A 199 4.46 -13.40 -19.09
CA LEU A 199 3.05 -13.36 -18.69
C LEU A 199 2.52 -11.93 -18.74
N VAL A 200 3.28 -10.97 -18.21
CA VAL A 200 2.93 -9.53 -18.28
C VAL A 200 2.80 -9.06 -19.73
N PHE A 201 3.75 -9.46 -20.58
CA PHE A 201 3.71 -9.23 -22.01
C PHE A 201 2.44 -9.81 -22.64
N ALA A 202 2.12 -11.08 -22.35
CA ALA A 202 0.94 -11.73 -22.92
C ALA A 202 -0.37 -11.02 -22.51
N LEU A 203 -0.49 -10.60 -21.25
CA LEU A 203 -1.64 -9.83 -20.77
C LEU A 203 -1.77 -8.50 -21.51
N ALA A 204 -0.67 -7.75 -21.64
CA ALA A 204 -0.67 -6.49 -22.36
C ALA A 204 -0.99 -6.66 -23.86
N ALA A 205 -0.47 -7.71 -24.49
CA ALA A 205 -0.74 -8.02 -25.90
C ALA A 205 -2.22 -8.35 -26.14
N VAL A 206 -2.83 -9.14 -25.25
CA VAL A 206 -4.27 -9.43 -25.31
C VAL A 206 -5.09 -8.15 -25.18
N LYS A 207 -4.76 -7.30 -24.20
CA LYS A 207 -5.48 -6.02 -23.99
C LYS A 207 -5.29 -5.03 -25.13
N GLN A 208 -4.10 -5.00 -25.74
CA GLN A 208 -3.85 -4.19 -26.93
C GLN A 208 -4.71 -4.67 -28.12
N ALA A 209 -4.77 -5.99 -28.34
CA ALA A 209 -5.58 -6.58 -29.40
C ALA A 209 -7.09 -6.35 -29.17
N ALA A 210 -7.57 -6.51 -27.94
CA ALA A 210 -8.97 -6.23 -27.59
C ALA A 210 -9.33 -4.74 -27.82
N ALA A 211 -8.48 -3.82 -27.37
CA ALA A 211 -8.69 -2.39 -27.58
C ALA A 211 -8.70 -2.02 -29.07
N GLN A 212 -7.79 -2.60 -29.88
CA GLN A 212 -7.77 -2.40 -31.32
C GLN A 212 -9.04 -2.93 -31.99
N ALA A 213 -9.48 -4.14 -31.65
CA ALA A 213 -10.71 -4.72 -32.21
C ALA A 213 -11.96 -3.90 -31.84
N ASN A 214 -12.08 -3.48 -30.58
CA ASN A 214 -13.20 -2.66 -30.13
C ASN A 214 -13.21 -1.27 -30.77
N HIS A 215 -12.03 -0.70 -31.04
CA HIS A 215 -11.91 0.54 -31.80
C HIS A 215 -12.36 0.39 -33.25
N GLU A 216 -11.93 -0.68 -33.94
CA GLU A 216 -12.36 -0.99 -35.31
C GLU A 216 -13.88 -1.23 -35.42
N LEU A 217 -14.51 -1.73 -34.36
CA LEU A 217 -15.95 -1.92 -34.26
C LEU A 217 -16.72 -0.66 -33.84
N GLY A 218 -16.03 0.45 -33.54
CA GLY A 218 -16.63 1.70 -33.08
C GLY A 218 -17.18 1.67 -31.65
N LEU A 219 -16.72 0.72 -30.83
CA LEU A 219 -17.12 0.57 -29.42
C LEU A 219 -16.25 1.42 -28.47
N LEU A 220 -15.00 1.71 -28.87
CA LEU A 220 -14.10 2.62 -28.16
C LEU A 220 -13.91 3.91 -28.96
N ALA A 221 -13.91 5.04 -28.24
CA ALA A 221 -13.55 6.34 -28.82
C ALA A 221 -12.06 6.39 -29.20
N ASP A 222 -11.73 7.15 -30.25
CA ASP A 222 -10.38 7.24 -30.80
C ASP A 222 -9.31 7.61 -29.75
N ASP A 223 -9.63 8.54 -28.86
CA ASP A 223 -8.74 9.02 -27.81
C ASP A 223 -8.50 7.98 -26.71
N VAL A 224 -9.56 7.26 -26.31
CA VAL A 224 -9.47 6.15 -25.35
C VAL A 224 -8.67 5.00 -25.94
N ALA A 225 -8.91 4.65 -27.20
CA ALA A 225 -8.21 3.59 -27.90
C ALA A 225 -6.71 3.92 -28.04
N ASP A 226 -6.34 5.13 -28.48
CA ASP A 226 -4.95 5.58 -28.58
C ASP A 226 -4.24 5.51 -27.21
N ALA A 227 -4.89 5.99 -26.14
CA ALA A 227 -4.31 5.98 -24.81
C ALA A 227 -4.04 4.56 -24.30
N ILE A 228 -4.97 3.62 -24.51
CA ILE A 228 -4.80 2.20 -24.14
C ILE A 228 -3.69 1.55 -24.98
N GLN A 229 -3.64 1.79 -26.29
CA GLN A 229 -2.62 1.24 -27.18
C GLN A 229 -1.22 1.73 -26.80
N ARG A 230 -1.08 3.02 -26.47
CA ARG A 230 0.19 3.58 -26.01
C ARG A 230 0.60 3.00 -24.66
N ALA A 231 -0.32 2.90 -23.70
CA ALA A 231 -0.06 2.31 -22.39
C ALA A 231 0.39 0.84 -22.50
N THR A 232 -0.31 0.04 -23.29
CA THR A 232 0.04 -1.37 -23.53
C THR A 232 1.37 -1.51 -24.26
N GLN A 233 1.66 -0.64 -25.23
CA GLN A 233 2.94 -0.61 -25.93
C GLN A 233 4.12 -0.39 -24.96
N GLU A 234 3.97 0.48 -23.95
CA GLU A 234 5.01 0.67 -22.92
C GLU A 234 5.27 -0.63 -22.14
N ILE A 235 4.22 -1.38 -21.83
CA ILE A 235 4.32 -2.65 -21.10
C ILE A 235 4.97 -3.73 -21.98
N LEU A 236 4.64 -3.78 -23.26
CA LEU A 236 5.28 -4.69 -24.23
C LEU A 236 6.79 -4.39 -24.37
N GLU A 237 7.19 -3.13 -24.22
CA GLU A 237 8.59 -2.68 -24.19
C GLU A 237 9.31 -2.98 -22.86
N GLY A 238 8.64 -3.61 -21.90
CA GLY A 238 9.22 -3.97 -20.60
C GLY A 238 9.16 -2.86 -19.55
N ARG A 239 8.37 -1.80 -19.77
CA ARG A 239 8.13 -0.76 -18.75
C ARG A 239 6.93 -1.16 -17.88
N LEU A 240 6.88 -0.64 -16.65
CA LEU A 240 5.76 -0.81 -15.72
C LEU A 240 5.53 -2.25 -15.19
N HIS A 241 6.42 -3.21 -15.50
CA HIS A 241 6.31 -4.60 -15.02
C HIS A 241 6.34 -4.68 -13.49
N GLU A 242 6.99 -3.71 -12.84
CA GLU A 242 7.03 -3.57 -11.38
C GLU A 242 5.65 -3.33 -10.73
N TRP A 243 4.65 -2.89 -11.51
CA TRP A 243 3.28 -2.64 -11.03
C TRP A 243 2.35 -3.86 -11.14
N PHE A 244 2.87 -4.98 -11.64
CA PHE A 244 2.19 -6.27 -11.67
C PHE A 244 2.53 -7.03 -10.39
N VAL A 245 1.82 -6.69 -9.32
CA VAL A 245 2.19 -6.98 -7.92
C VAL A 245 1.42 -8.14 -7.29
N VAL A 246 0.39 -8.67 -7.96
CA VAL A 246 -0.37 -9.82 -7.46
C VAL A 246 0.54 -11.06 -7.37
N ASP A 247 0.36 -11.87 -6.32
CA ASP A 247 1.09 -13.12 -6.13
C ASP A 247 0.81 -14.11 -7.27
N VAL A 248 1.84 -14.83 -7.72
CA VAL A 248 1.70 -15.86 -8.74
C VAL A 248 0.73 -16.97 -8.31
N ILE A 249 0.60 -17.22 -6.99
CA ILE A 249 -0.42 -18.09 -6.42
C ILE A 249 -1.58 -17.23 -5.93
N GLN A 250 -2.68 -17.27 -6.67
CA GLN A 250 -3.93 -16.57 -6.33
C GLN A 250 -5.14 -17.48 -6.49
N GLY A 251 -6.22 -17.15 -5.76
CA GLY A 251 -7.55 -17.69 -6.03
C GLY A 251 -8.24 -16.99 -7.20
N GLY A 252 -9.37 -17.54 -7.65
CA GLY A 252 -10.23 -16.85 -8.63
C GLY A 252 -9.80 -16.97 -10.10
N ALA A 253 -9.07 -18.03 -10.44
CA ALA A 253 -8.76 -18.42 -11.82
C ALA A 253 -8.10 -17.31 -12.69
N GLY A 254 -7.31 -16.43 -12.07
CA GLY A 254 -6.60 -15.35 -12.77
C GLY A 254 -7.35 -14.03 -12.84
N THR A 255 -8.53 -13.92 -12.22
CA THR A 255 -9.29 -12.65 -12.16
C THR A 255 -8.45 -11.51 -11.59
N SER A 256 -7.66 -11.76 -10.54
CA SER A 256 -6.84 -10.71 -9.93
C SER A 256 -5.68 -10.29 -10.82
N THR A 257 -5.08 -11.23 -11.55
CA THR A 257 -4.07 -10.92 -12.59
C THR A 257 -4.65 -10.09 -13.72
N ASN A 258 -5.85 -10.44 -14.23
CA ASN A 258 -6.52 -9.66 -15.28
C ASN A 258 -6.83 -8.25 -14.78
N MET A 259 -7.36 -8.11 -13.57
CA MET A 259 -7.65 -6.81 -13.00
C MET A 259 -6.40 -5.99 -12.70
N ASN A 260 -5.31 -6.61 -12.28
CA ASN A 260 -4.03 -5.91 -12.15
C ASN A 260 -3.56 -5.34 -13.49
N ALA A 261 -3.69 -6.09 -14.58
CA ALA A 261 -3.39 -5.58 -15.92
C ALA A 261 -4.33 -4.42 -16.29
N ASN A 262 -5.64 -4.60 -16.12
CA ASN A 262 -6.64 -3.58 -16.43
C ASN A 262 -6.40 -2.26 -15.69
N GLU A 263 -6.13 -2.33 -14.39
CA GLU A 263 -5.90 -1.15 -13.54
C GLU A 263 -4.59 -0.43 -13.92
N VAL A 264 -3.49 -1.18 -14.14
CA VAL A 264 -2.20 -0.58 -14.54
C VAL A 264 -2.31 0.08 -15.91
N ILE A 265 -2.95 -0.58 -16.88
CA ILE A 265 -3.16 -0.05 -18.24
C ILE A 265 -4.06 1.18 -18.19
N ALA A 266 -5.20 1.13 -17.49
CA ALA A 266 -6.12 2.25 -17.37
C ALA A 266 -5.44 3.47 -16.71
N SER A 267 -4.73 3.24 -15.60
CA SER A 267 -3.99 4.28 -14.90
C SER A 267 -2.93 4.93 -15.77
N ARG A 268 -2.18 4.14 -16.54
CA ARG A 268 -1.18 4.67 -17.46
C ARG A 268 -1.81 5.41 -18.63
N ALA A 269 -2.91 4.91 -19.18
CA ALA A 269 -3.67 5.57 -20.24
C ALA A 269 -4.22 6.93 -19.75
N ASN A 270 -4.72 7.00 -18.51
CA ASN A 270 -5.16 8.25 -17.89
C ASN A 270 -4.02 9.24 -17.69
N GLU A 271 -2.83 8.77 -17.30
CA GLU A 271 -1.65 9.63 -17.18
C GLU A 271 -1.20 10.15 -18.55
N ILE A 272 -1.29 9.33 -19.60
CA ILE A 272 -1.03 9.75 -20.98
C ILE A 272 -2.03 10.81 -21.44
N ALA A 273 -3.31 10.65 -21.13
CA ALA A 273 -4.38 11.54 -21.58
C ALA A 273 -4.48 12.85 -20.78
N THR A 274 -4.24 12.79 -19.47
CA THR A 274 -4.54 13.90 -18.53
C THR A 274 -3.32 14.44 -17.80
N GLY A 275 -2.18 13.75 -17.87
CA GLY A 275 -0.99 14.03 -17.07
C GLY A 275 -1.10 13.61 -15.61
N LYS A 276 -2.20 12.97 -15.18
CA LYS A 276 -2.41 12.49 -13.81
C LYS A 276 -2.41 10.96 -13.76
N ARG A 277 -1.60 10.39 -12.87
CA ARG A 277 -1.57 8.93 -12.63
C ARG A 277 -2.79 8.47 -11.84
N GLY A 278 -3.26 7.27 -12.15
CA GLY A 278 -4.42 6.66 -11.49
C GLY A 278 -5.74 7.12 -12.08
N GLY A 279 -6.80 6.97 -11.30
CA GLY A 279 -8.15 7.34 -11.70
C GLY A 279 -8.79 6.35 -12.67
N LYS A 280 -10.02 6.67 -13.06
CA LYS A 280 -10.87 5.84 -13.93
C LYS A 280 -11.48 6.65 -15.09
N ASP A 281 -10.94 7.84 -15.33
CA ASP A 281 -11.42 8.80 -16.31
C ASP A 281 -10.20 9.46 -16.99
N PRO A 282 -10.16 9.50 -18.33
CA PRO A 282 -11.17 9.01 -19.29
C PRO A 282 -11.21 7.48 -19.48
N VAL A 283 -10.21 6.74 -19.01
CA VAL A 283 -10.07 5.29 -19.22
C VAL A 283 -10.45 4.52 -17.95
N HIS A 284 -11.54 3.75 -18.03
CA HIS A 284 -12.02 2.90 -16.95
C HIS A 284 -11.49 1.46 -17.11
N PRO A 285 -10.99 0.82 -16.03
CA PRO A 285 -10.38 -0.51 -16.13
C PRO A 285 -11.37 -1.60 -16.57
N ASN A 286 -12.65 -1.52 -16.21
CA ASN A 286 -13.65 -2.50 -16.66
C ASN A 286 -14.24 -2.07 -18.01
N ASP A 287 -14.91 -0.92 -18.01
CA ASP A 287 -15.70 -0.43 -19.14
C ASP A 287 -14.89 -0.14 -20.41
N HIS A 288 -13.58 0.13 -20.32
CA HIS A 288 -12.73 0.40 -21.49
C HIS A 288 -11.63 -0.65 -21.69
N VAL A 289 -10.74 -0.84 -20.71
CA VAL A 289 -9.60 -1.77 -20.87
C VAL A 289 -10.04 -3.22 -20.94
N ASN A 290 -11.08 -3.57 -20.19
CA ASN A 290 -11.67 -4.89 -20.15
C ASN A 290 -12.97 -4.94 -20.98
N MET A 291 -13.21 -3.96 -21.87
CA MET A 291 -14.35 -3.97 -22.76
C MET A 291 -14.24 -5.19 -23.68
N GLU A 292 -15.23 -6.09 -23.61
CA GLU A 292 -15.19 -7.38 -24.33
C GLU A 292 -13.89 -8.19 -24.11
N GLN A 293 -13.18 -7.85 -23.01
CA GLN A 293 -11.90 -8.31 -22.43
C GLN A 293 -10.76 -8.68 -23.37
#